data_AF-A0A3B8WFU1-F1
#
_entry.id   AF-A0A3B8WFU1-F1
#
_cell.length_a   1.000
_cell.length_b   1.000
_cell.length_c   1.000
_cell.angle_alpha   90.00
_cell.angle_beta   90.00
_cell.angle_gamma   90.00
#
_symmetry.space_group_name_H-M   'P 1'
#
loop_
_entity.id
_entity.type
_entity.pdbx_description
1 polymer ?
#
loop_
_entity_poly.entity_id
_entity_poly.type
_entity_poly.pdbx_seq_one_letter_code
_entity_poly.pdbx_strand_id
1 'polypeptide(L)'
;MFWTFVATVFCGLGAAGIAMGIRAATAKKAPKWLIPVFAGAGMLGYLIYGEYTWYDHKRAMLPEEAVVVATEQERIFFRPWTFVFPYVTSFSAVDKESISRDTGDQNIVRFTLYR
;
A
#
# COMPACT_ATOMS: atom_id res chain seq x y z
N MET A 1 5.59 0.95 -11.45
CA MET A 1 4.41 0.60 -12.28
C MET A 1 4.58 -0.71 -13.04
N PHE A 2 5.62 -0.90 -13.86
CA PHE A 2 5.83 -2.17 -14.58
C PHE A 2 5.94 -3.40 -13.66
N TRP A 3 6.81 -3.35 -12.65
CA TRP A 3 7.00 -4.47 -11.71
C TRP A 3 5.73 -4.83 -10.92
N THR A 4 4.95 -3.82 -10.52
CA THR A 4 3.66 -4.04 -9.86
C THR A 4 2.70 -4.80 -10.75
N PHE A 5 2.60 -4.41 -12.03
CA PHE A 5 1.74 -5.11 -12.99
C PHE A 5 2.15 -6.57 -13.18
N VAL A 6 3.46 -6.82 -13.38
CA VAL A 6 4.01 -8.17 -13.51
C VAL A 6 3.65 -9.00 -12.26
N ALA A 7 3.96 -8.49 -11.07
CA ALA A 7 3.65 -9.18 -9.82
C ALA A 7 2.14 -9.47 -9.66
N THR A 8 1.26 -8.52 -9.98
CA THR A 8 -0.19 -8.71 -9.95
C THR A 8 -0.61 -9.88 -10.86
N VAL A 9 -0.11 -9.92 -12.10
CA VAL A 9 -0.41 -11.01 -13.05
C VAL A 9 0.05 -12.35 -12.49
N PHE A 10 1.26 -12.43 -11.95
CA PHE A 10 1.78 -13.68 -11.35
C PHE A 10 1.01 -14.09 -10.09
N CYS A 11 0.58 -13.16 -9.24
CA CYS A 11 -0.31 -13.46 -8.12
C CYS A 11 -1.65 -14.03 -8.59
N GLY A 12 -2.22 -13.48 -9.67
CA GLY A 12 -3.42 -14.02 -10.30
C GLY A 12 -3.23 -15.43 -10.83
N LEU A 13 -2.14 -15.68 -11.56
CA LEU A 13 -1.80 -17.01 -12.08
C LEU A 13 -1.55 -18.02 -10.95
N GLY A 14 -0.83 -17.61 -9.89
CA GLY A 14 -0.57 -18.45 -8.72
C GLY A 14 -1.87 -18.85 -8.01
N ALA A 15 -2.75 -17.89 -7.75
CA ALA A 15 -4.04 -18.17 -7.12
C ALA A 15 -4.96 -19.02 -8.03
N ALA A 16 -4.96 -18.78 -9.34
CA ALA A 16 -5.64 -19.65 -10.30
C ALA A 16 -5.11 -21.10 -10.25
N GLY A 17 -3.79 -21.25 -10.08
CA GLY A 17 -3.12 -22.54 -9.83
C GLY A 17 -3.67 -23.26 -8.61
N ILE A 18 -3.88 -22.55 -7.50
CA ILE A 18 -4.49 -23.09 -6.28
C ILE A 18 -5.91 -23.60 -6.59
N ALA A 19 -6.73 -22.84 -7.31
CA ALA A 19 -8.08 -23.27 -7.70
C ALA A 19 -8.06 -24.51 -8.61
N MET A 20 -7.08 -24.62 -9.51
CA MET A 20 -6.89 -25.83 -10.31
C MET A 20 -6.50 -27.03 -9.43
N GLY A 21 -5.63 -26.83 -8.43
CA GLY A 21 -5.28 -27.85 -7.44
C GLY A 21 -6.50 -28.34 -6.65
N ILE A 22 -7.35 -27.42 -6.17
CA ILE A 22 -8.62 -27.75 -5.51
C ILE A 22 -9.53 -28.58 -6.43
N ARG A 23 -9.67 -28.17 -7.69
CA ARG A 23 -10.47 -28.93 -8.68
C ARG A 23 -9.89 -30.31 -8.94
N ALA A 24 -8.58 -30.45 -9.00
CA ALA A 24 -7.93 -31.75 -9.18
C ALA A 24 -8.17 -32.66 -7.96
N ALA A 25 -7.95 -32.15 -6.75
CA ALA A 25 -8.17 -32.88 -5.49
C ALA A 25 -9.65 -33.29 -5.29
N THR A 26 -10.60 -32.50 -5.79
CA THR A 26 -12.04 -32.79 -5.70
C THR A 26 -12.58 -33.62 -6.88
N ALA A 27 -11.71 -34.28 -7.65
CA ALA A 27 -12.09 -35.05 -8.83
C ALA A 27 -12.98 -34.24 -9.82
N LYS A 28 -12.68 -32.95 -9.98
CA LYS A 28 -13.37 -31.97 -10.82
C LYS A 28 -14.81 -31.64 -10.42
N LYS A 29 -15.25 -32.03 -9.21
CA LYS A 29 -16.57 -31.66 -8.66
C LYS A 29 -16.71 -30.17 -8.36
N ALA A 30 -15.61 -29.48 -8.03
CA ALA A 30 -15.62 -28.04 -7.82
C ALA A 30 -16.01 -27.28 -9.12
N PRO A 31 -16.63 -26.09 -9.04
CA PRO A 31 -17.16 -25.36 -10.19
C PRO A 31 -16.08 -24.63 -11.01
N LYS A 32 -16.29 -24.46 -12.32
CA LYS A 32 -15.26 -23.90 -13.25
C LYS A 32 -14.98 -22.42 -12.99
N TRP A 33 -15.97 -21.69 -12.48
CA TRP A 33 -15.83 -20.28 -12.12
C TRP A 33 -14.87 -20.05 -10.93
N LEU A 34 -14.49 -21.10 -10.19
CA LEU A 34 -13.52 -21.01 -9.09
C LEU A 34 -12.17 -20.45 -9.57
N ILE A 35 -11.73 -20.86 -10.78
CA ILE A 35 -10.44 -20.45 -11.34
C ILE A 35 -10.38 -18.93 -11.54
N PRO A 36 -11.29 -18.29 -12.31
CA PRO A 36 -11.26 -16.84 -12.48
C PRO A 36 -11.51 -16.08 -11.17
N VAL A 37 -12.31 -16.63 -10.23
CA VAL A 37 -12.51 -16.00 -8.91
C VAL A 37 -11.21 -15.98 -8.11
N PHE A 38 -10.49 -17.10 -8.02
CA PHE A 38 -9.19 -17.12 -7.35
C PHE A 38 -8.17 -16.24 -8.05
N ALA A 39 -8.15 -16.23 -9.39
CA ALA A 39 -7.27 -15.36 -10.15
C ALA A 39 -7.51 -13.88 -9.79
N GLY A 40 -8.78 -13.44 -9.83
CA GLY A 40 -9.15 -12.08 -9.46
C GLY A 40 -8.84 -11.76 -7.99
N ALA A 41 -9.11 -12.69 -7.08
CA ALA A 41 -8.79 -12.55 -5.66
C ALA A 41 -7.28 -12.42 -5.41
N GLY A 42 -6.45 -13.20 -6.12
CA GLY A 42 -4.99 -13.10 -6.03
C GLY A 42 -4.46 -11.76 -6.55
N MET A 43 -4.98 -11.29 -7.68
CA MET A 43 -4.64 -9.98 -8.23
C MET A 43 -5.04 -8.86 -7.26
N LEU A 44 -6.28 -8.88 -6.77
CA LEU A 44 -6.80 -7.88 -5.86
C LEU A 44 -6.05 -7.88 -4.53
N GLY A 45 -5.78 -9.06 -3.98
CA GLY A 45 -5.04 -9.22 -2.72
C GLY A 45 -3.64 -8.62 -2.79
N TYR A 46 -2.93 -8.79 -3.91
CA TYR A 46 -1.62 -8.16 -4.10
C TYR A 46 -1.70 -6.63 -4.15
N LEU A 47 -2.71 -6.09 -4.85
CA LEU A 47 -2.90 -4.64 -4.91
C LEU A 47 -3.22 -4.06 -3.53
N ILE A 48 -4.14 -4.69 -2.80
CA ILE A 48 -4.46 -4.33 -1.41
C ILE A 48 -3.22 -4.39 -0.54
N TYR A 49 -2.43 -5.47 -0.63
CA TYR A 49 -1.18 -5.59 0.12
C TYR A 49 -0.23 -4.42 -0.14
N GLY A 50 -0.09 -3.99 -1.41
CA GLY A 50 0.69 -2.81 -1.75
C GLY A 50 0.16 -1.52 -1.09
N GLU A 51 -1.16 -1.36 -1.02
CA GLU A 51 -1.82 -0.21 -0.39
C GLU A 51 -1.60 -0.11 1.13
N TYR A 52 -1.35 -1.22 1.81
CA TYR A 52 -1.07 -1.19 3.26
C TYR A 52 0.42 -1.16 3.59
N THR A 53 1.29 -1.62 2.68
CA THR A 53 2.73 -1.72 2.95
C THR A 53 3.55 -0.53 2.45
N TRP A 54 3.03 0.26 1.51
CA TRP A 54 3.78 1.37 0.93
C TRP A 54 4.25 2.39 1.98
N TYR A 55 3.42 2.70 2.99
CA TYR A 55 3.71 3.70 4.00
C TYR A 55 4.90 3.28 4.85
N ASP A 56 4.87 2.06 5.38
CA ASP A 56 5.97 1.52 6.19
C ASP A 56 7.25 1.42 5.36
N HIS A 57 7.14 1.00 4.10
CA HIS A 57 8.28 0.93 3.19
C HIS A 57 8.89 2.31 2.91
N LYS A 58 8.07 3.33 2.67
CA LYS A 58 8.53 4.71 2.46
C LYS A 58 9.16 5.29 3.72
N ARG A 59 8.53 5.06 4.87
CA ARG A 59 9.04 5.51 6.16
C ARG A 59 10.39 4.90 6.50
N ALA A 60 10.60 3.62 6.18
CA ALA A 60 11.89 2.94 6.39
C ALA A 60 13.03 3.47 5.51
N MET A 61 12.72 4.21 4.44
CA MET A 61 13.70 4.84 3.56
C MET A 61 13.98 6.31 3.92
N LEU A 62 13.28 6.86 4.92
CA LEU A 62 13.52 8.23 5.37
C LEU A 62 14.83 8.32 6.15
N PRO A 63 15.56 9.45 6.03
CA PRO A 63 16.69 9.75 6.91
C PRO A 63 16.28 9.82 8.39
N GLU A 64 17.23 9.63 9.31
CA GLU A 64 16.96 9.66 10.76
C GLU A 64 16.46 11.04 11.25
N GLU A 65 16.85 12.10 10.54
CA GLU A 65 16.46 13.49 10.77
C GLU A 65 15.02 13.80 10.34
N ALA A 66 14.43 12.98 9.47
CA ALA A 66 13.07 13.17 8.97
C ALA A 66 12.03 12.57 9.93
N VAL A 67 11.18 13.41 10.50
CA VAL A 67 10.12 12.99 11.42
C VAL A 67 8.75 13.13 10.78
N VAL A 68 7.99 12.04 10.77
CA VAL A 68 6.59 12.04 10.34
C VAL A 68 5.75 12.83 11.35
N VAL A 69 5.11 13.91 10.90
CA VAL A 69 4.31 14.82 11.73
C VAL A 69 2.81 14.66 11.53
N ALA A 70 2.38 14.18 10.36
CA ALA A 70 0.98 13.99 10.03
C ALA A 70 0.79 12.77 9.13
N THR A 71 -0.36 12.12 9.24
CA THR A 71 -0.75 11.00 8.40
C THR A 71 -2.23 11.13 8.08
N GLU A 72 -2.55 11.13 6.79
CA GLU A 72 -3.92 11.22 6.29
C GLU A 72 -4.43 9.82 5.96
N GLN A 73 -5.66 9.54 6.38
CA GLN A 73 -6.33 8.26 6.14
C GLN A 73 -7.70 8.52 5.52
N GLU A 74 -8.06 7.72 4.53
CA GLU A 74 -9.35 7.83 3.85
C GLU A 74 -10.11 6.51 3.83
N ARG A 75 -11.44 6.62 3.77
CA ARG A 75 -12.37 5.53 3.57
C ARG A 75 -13.04 5.73 2.23
N ILE A 76 -12.86 4.78 1.32
CA ILE A 76 -13.30 4.90 -0.06
C ILE A 76 -14.43 3.91 -0.30
N PHE A 77 -15.57 4.40 -0.79
CA PHE A 77 -16.77 3.58 -1.02
C PHE A 77 -16.51 2.32 -1.86
N PHE A 78 -15.75 2.44 -2.94
CA PHE A 78 -15.40 1.31 -3.82
C PHE A 78 -14.32 0.37 -3.26
N ARG A 79 -13.78 0.66 -2.06
CA ARG A 79 -12.79 -0.16 -1.37
C ARG A 79 -13.34 -0.55 -0.01
N PRO A 80 -14.27 -1.52 0.06
CA PRO A 80 -15.05 -1.81 1.26
C PRO A 80 -14.18 -2.18 2.47
N TRP A 81 -13.01 -2.77 2.26
CA TRP A 81 -12.05 -3.06 3.33
C TRP A 81 -11.54 -1.81 4.06
N THR A 82 -11.54 -0.64 3.42
CA THR A 82 -11.08 0.62 4.02
C THR A 82 -12.01 1.15 5.11
N PHE A 83 -13.27 0.73 5.15
CA PHE A 83 -14.18 1.07 6.24
C PHE A 83 -13.83 0.36 7.54
N VAL A 84 -13.25 -0.84 7.44
CA VAL A 84 -12.78 -1.62 8.60
C VAL A 84 -11.36 -1.23 8.95
N PHE A 85 -10.49 -1.12 7.94
CA PHE A 85 -9.08 -0.77 8.09
C PHE A 85 -8.75 0.40 7.17
N PRO A 86 -8.84 1.66 7.63
CA PRO A 86 -8.45 2.80 6.82
C PRO A 86 -6.99 2.69 6.39
N TYR A 87 -6.68 3.01 5.14
CA TYR A 87 -5.32 3.01 4.64
C TYR A 87 -4.76 4.43 4.64
N VAL A 88 -3.44 4.54 4.76
CA VAL A 88 -2.74 5.82 4.68
C VAL A 88 -2.72 6.26 3.22
N THR A 89 -3.22 7.47 2.94
CA THR A 89 -3.23 8.06 1.59
C THR A 89 -2.04 8.98 1.37
N SER A 90 -1.69 9.75 2.39
CA SER A 90 -0.54 10.65 2.39
C SER A 90 0.04 10.78 3.79
N PHE A 91 1.30 11.20 3.89
CA PHE A 91 1.91 11.56 5.16
C PHE A 91 2.81 12.77 4.95
N SER A 92 2.98 13.57 6.00
CA SER A 92 3.91 14.70 5.97
C SER A 92 5.06 14.46 6.94
N ALA A 93 6.27 14.79 6.51
CA ALA A 93 7.49 14.64 7.30
C ALA A 93 8.27 15.96 7.33
N VAL A 94 8.80 16.31 8.50
CA VAL A 94 9.66 17.48 8.70
C VAL A 94 11.09 17.00 8.83
N ASP A 95 12.00 17.66 8.12
CA ASP A 95 13.44 17.50 8.32
C ASP A 95 13.91 18.43 9.44
N LYS A 96 14.42 17.84 10.53
CA LYS A 96 14.90 18.58 11.71
C LYS A 96 16.14 19.42 11.44
N GLU A 97 17.04 18.98 10.58
CA GLU A 97 18.29 19.70 10.28
C GLU A 97 18.00 20.93 9.40
N SER A 98 16.86 20.96 8.72
CA SER A 98 16.41 22.12 7.95
C SER A 98 15.87 23.28 8.81
N ILE A 99 15.74 23.09 10.14
CA ILE A 99 15.20 24.11 11.04
C ILE A 99 16.22 25.23 11.21
N SER A 100 15.91 26.41 10.68
CA SER A 100 16.77 27.60 10.77
C SER A 100 15.98 28.83 11.20
N ARG A 101 16.60 29.70 12.01
CA ARG A 101 16.04 30.99 12.39
C ARG A 101 16.43 32.03 11.35
N ASP A 102 15.45 32.77 10.83
CA ASP A 102 15.71 33.75 9.76
C ASP A 102 16.46 34.98 10.30
N THR A 103 17.33 35.57 9.49
CA THR A 103 18.45 36.43 9.93
C THR A 103 18.03 37.80 10.50
N GLY A 104 16.73 38.14 10.57
CA GLY A 104 16.23 39.46 10.99
C GLY A 104 15.32 39.48 12.23
N ASP A 105 14.62 38.40 12.54
CA ASP A 105 13.65 38.33 13.64
C ASP A 105 13.79 36.99 14.38
N GLN A 106 14.17 37.05 15.65
CA GLN A 106 14.42 35.84 16.46
C GLN A 106 13.16 35.03 16.76
N ASN A 107 11.97 35.56 16.45
CA ASN A 107 10.69 34.89 16.64
C ASN A 107 10.24 34.05 15.44
N ILE A 108 10.96 34.08 14.31
CA ILE A 108 10.59 33.36 13.08
C ILE A 108 11.50 32.15 12.87
N VAL A 109 10.90 30.97 12.70
CA VAL A 109 11.58 29.70 12.43
C VAL A 109 11.12 29.15 11.08
N ARG A 110 12.08 28.78 10.22
CA ARG A 110 11.86 28.16 8.90
C ARG A 110 12.24 26.68 8.97
N PHE A 111 11.47 25.83 8.33
CA PHE A 111 11.76 24.40 8.18
C PHE A 111 11.21 23.88 6.85
N THR A 112 11.71 22.74 6.40
CA THR A 112 11.25 22.05 5.20
C THR A 112 10.25 20.95 5.57
N LEU A 113 9.09 20.99 4.93
CA LEU A 113 8.03 19.98 5.07
C LEU A 113 7.89 19.19 3.76
N TYR A 114 8.07 17.88 3.85
CA TYR A 114 7.83 16.93 2.76
C TYR A 114 6.41 16.40 2.86
N ARG A 115 5.72 16.27 1.72
CA ARG A 115 4.38 15.69 1.57
C ARG A 115 4.32 14.80 0.34
#